data_AF-A0A378AIK5-F1
#
_entry.id   AF-A0A378AIK5-F1
#
_cell.length_a   1.000
_cell.length_b   1.000
_cell.length_c   1.000
_cell.angle_alpha   90.00
_cell.angle_beta   90.00
_cell.angle_gamma   90.00
#
_symmetry.space_group_name_H-M   'P 1'
#
loop_
_entity.id
_entity.type
_entity.pdbx_description
1 polymer ?
#
loop_
_entity_poly.entity_id
_entity_poly.type
_entity_poly.pdbx_seq_one_letter_code
_entity_poly.pdbx_strand_id
1 'polypeptide(L)' 'MDITSGKFVFSTSEAYLIEKGKVTKAVKGATLIGSGIETMQQISMVGNDLRSG' A
#
# COMPACT_ATOMS: atom_id res chain seq x y z
N MET A 1 -3.94 -11.49 8.84
CA MET A 1 -3.78 -12.08 7.49
C MET A 1 -4.52 -13.39 7.49
N ASP A 2 -5.40 -13.59 6.52
CA ASP A 2 -6.05 -14.89 6.32
C ASP A 2 -5.18 -15.67 5.33
N ILE A 3 -4.38 -16.61 5.84
CA ILE A 3 -3.37 -17.32 5.05
C ILE A 3 -4.04 -18.30 4.07
N THR A 4 -5.26 -18.76 4.39
CA THR A 4 -6.03 -19.70 3.56
C THR A 4 -6.56 -19.03 2.29
N SER A 5 -7.05 -17.79 2.41
CA SER A 5 -7.56 -17.01 1.28
C SER A 5 -6.54 -16.04 0.67
N GLY A 6 -5.37 -15.92 1.29
CA GLY A 6 -4.33 -14.97 0.87
C GLY A 6 -4.71 -13.51 1.07
N LYS A 7 -5.79 -13.21 1.81
CA LYS A 7 -6.27 -11.84 2.01
C LYS A 7 -5.53 -11.13 3.14
N PHE A 8 -5.24 -9.86 2.93
CA PHE A 8 -4.65 -8.98 3.93
C PHE A 8 -5.50 -7.72 4.14
N VAL A 9 -5.36 -7.15 5.33
CA VAL A 9 -5.93 -5.87 5.73
C VAL A 9 -4.84 -5.10 6.46
N PHE A 10 -4.55 -3.88 6.02
CA PHE A 10 -3.60 -2.98 6.66
C PHE A 10 -4.24 -1.62 6.88
N SER A 11 -3.90 -0.95 7.99
CA SER A 11 -4.37 0.40 8.26
C SER A 11 -3.19 1.36 8.21
N THR A 12 -3.32 2.45 7.47
CA THR A 12 -2.25 3.43 7.32
C THR A 12 -2.24 4.38 8.52
N SER A 13 -1.09 4.58 9.15
CA SER A 13 -0.90 5.68 10.11
C SER A 13 -0.90 7.05 9.42
N GLU A 14 -0.38 7.10 8.19
CA GLU A 14 -0.28 8.31 7.38
C GLU A 14 -0.50 7.96 5.89
N ALA A 15 -1.29 8.77 5.18
CA ALA A 15 -1.58 8.58 3.76
C ALA A 15 -1.79 9.94 3.08
N TYR A 16 -1.49 10.02 1.78
CA TYR A 16 -1.61 11.24 1.00
C TYR A 16 -2.13 10.98 -0.42
N LEU A 17 -2.80 11.97 -1.00
CA LEU A 17 -3.15 11.96 -2.42
C LEU A 17 -1.94 12.30 -3.29
N ILE A 18 -1.86 11.64 -4.45
CA ILE A 18 -0.92 11.98 -5.52
C ILE A 18 -1.73 12.60 -6.67
N GLU A 19 -1.55 13.88 -6.92
CA GLU A 19 -2.22 14.61 -8.00
C GLU A 19 -1.17 15.19 -8.95
N LYS A 20 -1.25 14.83 -10.24
CA LYS A 20 -0.29 15.28 -11.28
C LYS A 20 1.18 14.99 -10.91
N GLY A 21 1.43 13.84 -10.31
CA GLY A 21 2.78 13.40 -9.90
C GLY A 21 3.33 14.10 -8.66
N LYS A 22 2.49 14.81 -7.89
CA LYS A 22 2.90 15.48 -6.65
C LYS A 22 2.03 15.02 -5.49
N VAL A 23 2.64 14.86 -4.33
CA VAL A 23 1.93 14.61 -3.07
C VAL A 23 1.19 15.88 -2.67
N THR A 24 -0.10 15.79 -2.35
CA THR A 24 -0.94 16.95 -2.03
C THR A 24 -1.57 16.88 -0.65
N LYS A 25 -2.78 16.33 -0.53
CA LYS A 25 -3.58 16.37 0.69
C LYS A 25 -3.38 15.11 1.52
N ALA A 26 -3.26 15.28 2.83
CA ALA A 26 -3.27 14.17 3.77
C ALA A 26 -4.67 13.53 3.84
N VAL A 27 -4.69 12.20 3.90
CA VAL A 27 -5.89 11.38 4.07
C VAL A 27 -5.76 10.66 5.40
N LYS A 28 -6.81 10.73 6.23
CA LYS A 28 -6.82 10.09 7.55
C LYS A 28 -7.57 8.77 7.50
N GLY A 29 -7.03 7.75 8.16
CA GLY A 29 -7.75 6.52 8.50
C GLY A 29 -8.11 5.64 7.30
N ALA A 30 -7.20 5.45 6.35
CA ALA A 30 -7.41 4.51 5.25
C ALA A 30 -7.09 3.07 5.69
N THR A 31 -8.03 2.17 5.40
CA THR A 31 -7.82 0.72 5.50
C THR A 31 -7.66 0.14 4.11
N LEU A 32 -6.50 -0.46 3.85
CA LEU A 32 -6.15 -1.13 2.59
C LEU A 32 -6.48 -2.62 2.71
N ILE A 33 -7.28 -3.12 1.77
CA ILE A 33 -7.70 -4.53 1.71
C ILE A 33 -7.32 -5.07 0.34
N GLY A 34 -6.68 -6.25 0.31
CA GLY A 34 -6.26 -6.87 -0.94
C GLY A 34 -5.94 -8.35 -0.79
N SER A 35 -5.69 -8.99 -1.92
CA SER A 35 -5.18 -10.36 -2.03
C SER A 35 -3.67 -10.30 -2.25
N GLY A 36 -2.91 -11.11 -1.51
CA GLY A 36 -1.45 -11.08 -1.52
C GLY A 36 -0.86 -11.33 -2.90
N ILE A 37 -1.29 -12.40 -3.58
CA ILE A 37 -0.77 -12.78 -4.90
C ILE A 37 -1.13 -11.71 -5.94
N GLU A 38 -2.40 -11.32 -6.00
CA GLU A 38 -2.87 -10.33 -6.98
C GLU A 38 -2.19 -8.98 -6.75
N THR A 39 -2.08 -8.53 -5.50
CA THR A 39 -1.44 -7.24 -5.18
C THR A 39 0.04 -7.25 -5.58
N MET A 40 0.78 -8.34 -5.29
CA MET A 40 2.19 -8.46 -5.68
C MET A 40 2.37 -8.42 -7.20
N GLN A 41 1.43 -8.98 -7.97
CA GLN A 41 1.44 -8.93 -9.42
C GLN A 41 1.12 -7.53 -9.98
N GLN A 42 0.41 -6.67 -9.23
CA GLN A 42 0.10 -5.30 -9.64
C GLN A 42 1.25 -4.31 -9.38
N ILE A 43 2.33 -4.72 -8.69
CA ILE A 43 3.47 -3.85 -8.43
C ILE A 43 4.25 -3.64 -9.74
N SER A 44 4.18 -2.42 -10.28
CA SER A 44 4.84 -2.06 -11.54
C SER A 44 6.24 -1.44 -11.36
N MET A 45 6.58 -0.98 -10.16
CA MET A 45 7.83 -0.28 -9.87
C MET A 45 8.34 -0.64 -8.47
N VAL A 46 9.66 -0.71 -8.31
CA VAL A 46 10.35 -0.95 -7.04
C VAL A 46 11.35 0.18 -6.81
N GLY A 47 11.29 0.82 -5.64
CA GLY A 47 12.24 1.86 -5.23
C GLY A 47 13.64 1.29 -4.96
N ASN A 48 14.66 2.15 -5.05
CA ASN A 48 16.06 1.78 -4.80
C ASN A 48 16.55 2.18 -3.38
N ASP A 49 15.62 2.57 -2.52
CA ASP A 49 15.84 3.14 -1.19
C ASP A 49 15.47 2.14 -0.09
N LEU A 50 15.86 0.87 -0.25
CA LEU A 50 15.64 -0.16 0.75
C LEU A 50 16.33 0.22 2.07
N ARG A 51 15.52 0.37 3.13
CA ARG A 51 15.99 0.56 4.51
C ARG A 51 15.52 -0.61 5.36
N SER A 52 16.47 -1.22 6.08
CA SER A 52 16.15 -2.16 7.15
C SER A 52 16.03 -1.36 8.44
N GLY A 53 14.88 -1.42 9.10
CA GLY A 53 14.70 -0.95 10.47
C GLY A 53 15.37 -1.89 11.46
#